data_AF-A0A158E706-F1
#
_entry.id   AF-A0A158E706-F1
#
_cell.length_a   1.000
_cell.length_b   1.000
_cell.length_c   1.000
_cell.angle_alpha   90.00
_cell.angle_beta   90.00
_cell.angle_gamma   90.00
#
_symmetry.space_group_name_H-M   'P 1'
#
loop_
_entity.id
_entity.type
_entity.pdbx_description
1 polymer ?
#
loop_
_entity_poly.entity_id
_entity_poly.type
_entity_poly.pdbx_seq_one_letter_code
_entity_poly.pdbx_strand_id
1 'polypeptide(L)'
;MTVRIVFDQSLTVKSIDTQTAFAPYAACKSGGTNFDSLIGLRMIQGWSREVKSRLKGASSCTHLMELLGPMATTAYQTLADVRINTAPELDKDGRPVKIDSCWAYVAHGDVVQHLWPNFYRPSGNRTP
;
A
#
# COMPACT_ATOMS: atom_id res chain seq x y z
N MET A 1 -8.75 -11.56 -10.20
CA MET A 1 -9.55 -11.13 -9.03
C MET A 1 -9.11 -9.72 -8.67
N THR A 2 -10.01 -8.87 -8.20
CA THR A 2 -9.69 -7.49 -7.83
C THR A 2 -10.33 -7.13 -6.51
N VAL A 3 -9.65 -6.28 -5.75
CA VAL A 3 -10.17 -5.59 -4.57
C VAL A 3 -9.90 -4.11 -4.78
N ARG A 4 -10.94 -3.29 -4.65
CA ARG A 4 -10.85 -1.82 -4.73
C ARG A 4 -11.24 -1.26 -3.37
N ILE A 5 -10.37 -0.45 -2.79
CA ILE A 5 -10.61 0.20 -1.48
C ILE A 5 -10.53 1.70 -1.69
N VAL A 6 -11.52 2.42 -1.17
CA VAL A 6 -11.46 3.88 -0.99
C VAL A 6 -11.17 4.16 0.47
N PHE A 7 -10.20 5.03 0.75
CA PHE A 7 -9.79 5.37 2.11
C PHE A 7 -9.48 6.85 2.25
N ASP A 8 -9.53 7.37 3.47
CA ASP A 8 -9.15 8.76 3.78
C ASP A 8 -7.69 8.89 4.25
N GLN A 9 -7.26 10.12 4.53
CA GLN A 9 -5.89 10.41 5.02
C GLN A 9 -5.55 9.74 6.36
N SER A 10 -6.55 9.29 7.13
CA SER A 10 -6.36 8.54 8.37
C SER A 10 -6.24 7.02 8.16
N LEU A 11 -6.22 6.58 6.89
CA LEU A 11 -6.27 5.19 6.43
C LEU A 11 -7.58 4.48 6.81
N THR A 12 -8.66 5.23 7.01
CA THR A 12 -9.99 4.66 7.30
C THR A 12 -10.67 4.23 6.00
N VAL A 13 -11.12 2.98 5.92
CA VAL A 13 -11.88 2.43 4.79
C VAL A 13 -13.24 3.13 4.68
N LYS A 14 -13.52 3.72 3.51
CA LYS A 14 -14.79 4.38 3.18
C LYS A 14 -15.69 3.51 2.32
N SER A 15 -15.11 2.74 1.43
CA SER A 15 -15.83 1.74 0.64
C SER A 15 -14.87 0.64 0.18
N ILE A 16 -15.44 -0.51 -0.12
CA ILE A 16 -14.72 -1.66 -0.65
C ILE A 16 -15.56 -2.35 -1.71
N ASP A 17 -14.93 -2.76 -2.80
CA ASP A 17 -15.57 -3.52 -3.88
C ASP A 17 -14.66 -4.69 -4.27
N THR A 18 -15.26 -5.84 -4.57
CA THR A 18 -14.50 -7.05 -4.93
C THR A 18 -15.08 -7.72 -6.16
N GLN A 19 -14.19 -8.26 -7.01
CA GLN A 19 -14.61 -8.96 -8.21
C GLN A 19 -13.74 -10.18 -8.49
N THR A 20 -14.41 -11.28 -8.86
CA THR A 20 -13.78 -12.51 -9.35
C THR A 20 -14.28 -12.80 -10.76
N ALA A 21 -13.58 -12.28 -11.78
CA ALA A 21 -13.96 -12.48 -13.18
C ALA A 21 -13.74 -13.94 -13.65
N PHE A 22 -12.56 -14.49 -13.36
CA PHE A 22 -12.16 -15.85 -13.73
C PHE A 22 -11.74 -16.63 -12.48
N ALA A 23 -12.26 -17.84 -12.34
CA ALA A 23 -11.99 -18.74 -11.22
C ALA A 23 -12.25 -20.21 -11.62
N PRO A 24 -11.60 -21.18 -10.96
CA PRO A 24 -11.80 -22.61 -11.25
C PRO A 24 -13.20 -23.10 -10.89
N TYR A 25 -13.88 -22.46 -9.93
CA TYR A 25 -15.23 -22.84 -9.50
C TYR A 25 -16.17 -21.64 -9.59
N ALA A 26 -17.40 -21.87 -10.08
CA ALA A 26 -18.43 -20.84 -10.16
C ALA A 26 -18.73 -20.21 -8.79
N ALA A 27 -18.71 -21.02 -7.72
CA ALA A 27 -18.94 -20.56 -6.34
C ALA A 27 -17.94 -19.50 -5.86
N CYS A 28 -16.72 -19.45 -6.42
CA CYS A 28 -15.73 -18.44 -6.06
C CYS A 28 -16.18 -17.00 -6.36
N LYS A 29 -17.12 -16.82 -7.29
CA LYS A 29 -17.67 -15.49 -7.63
C LYS A 29 -18.43 -14.84 -6.48
N SER A 30 -18.98 -15.65 -5.57
CA SER A 30 -19.74 -15.16 -4.41
C SER A 30 -18.88 -14.94 -3.16
N GLY A 31 -17.59 -15.27 -3.18
CA GLY A 31 -16.72 -15.20 -2.00
C GLY A 31 -16.33 -13.78 -1.56
N GLY A 32 -16.78 -12.74 -2.26
CA GLY A 32 -16.47 -11.34 -1.99
C GLY A 32 -17.54 -10.56 -1.20
N THR A 33 -18.67 -11.18 -0.85
CA THR A 33 -19.86 -10.47 -0.34
C THR A 33 -19.71 -9.89 1.08
N ASN A 34 -18.81 -10.43 1.90
CA ASN A 34 -18.68 -10.02 3.31
C ASN A 34 -17.60 -8.93 3.56
N PHE A 35 -17.00 -8.38 2.50
CA PHE A 35 -15.90 -7.42 2.62
C PHE A 35 -16.34 -6.06 3.20
N ASP A 36 -17.63 -5.71 3.09
CA ASP A 36 -18.20 -4.48 3.67
C ASP A 36 -18.03 -4.39 5.18
N SER A 37 -17.84 -5.51 5.87
CA SER A 37 -17.51 -5.55 7.30
C SER A 37 -16.22 -4.80 7.68
N LEU A 38 -15.38 -4.48 6.68
CA LEU A 38 -14.14 -3.71 6.85
C LEU A 38 -14.35 -2.19 6.77
N ILE A 39 -15.53 -1.72 6.31
CA ILE A 39 -15.83 -0.28 6.22
C ILE A 39 -15.80 0.33 7.62
N GLY A 40 -15.14 1.49 7.74
CA GLY A 40 -14.90 2.18 9.01
C GLY A 40 -13.67 1.71 9.80
N LEU A 41 -13.04 0.60 9.40
CA LEU A 41 -11.76 0.19 9.99
C LEU A 41 -10.59 0.98 9.44
N ARG A 42 -9.51 1.03 10.23
CA ARG A 42 -8.24 1.67 9.85
C ARG A 42 -7.23 0.62 9.40
N MET A 43 -6.62 0.84 8.24
CA MET A 43 -5.55 -0.01 7.68
C MET A 43 -4.19 0.30 8.35
N ILE A 44 -4.12 0.16 9.67
CA ILE A 44 -2.94 0.45 10.51
C ILE A 44 -2.60 -0.76 11.40
N GLN A 45 -1.87 -0.55 12.50
CA GLN A 45 -1.61 -1.58 13.51
C GLN A 45 -2.89 -2.32 13.90
N GLY A 46 -2.86 -3.65 13.81
CA GLY A 46 -4.03 -4.50 14.08
C GLY A 46 -4.86 -4.86 12.85
N TRP A 47 -4.62 -4.25 11.68
CA TRP A 47 -5.35 -4.52 10.44
C TRP A 47 -5.48 -6.01 10.11
N SER A 48 -4.36 -6.75 10.09
CA SER A 48 -4.37 -8.18 9.77
C SER A 48 -5.22 -9.01 10.76
N ARG A 49 -5.28 -8.59 12.03
CA ARG A 49 -6.14 -9.23 13.03
C ARG A 49 -7.61 -8.95 12.74
N GLU A 50 -7.96 -7.71 12.43
CA GLU A 50 -9.33 -7.32 12.12
C GLU A 50 -9.85 -8.01 10.84
N VAL A 51 -9.01 -8.10 9.81
CA VAL A 51 -9.28 -8.85 8.57
C VAL A 51 -9.56 -10.31 8.88
N LYS A 52 -8.66 -10.99 9.59
CA LYS A 52 -8.85 -12.40 9.99
C LYS A 52 -10.08 -12.59 10.87
N SER A 53 -10.38 -11.64 11.76
CA SER A 53 -11.56 -11.72 12.63
C SER A 53 -12.87 -11.71 11.84
N ARG A 54 -12.95 -10.95 10.75
CA ARG A 54 -14.20 -10.74 9.97
C ARG A 54 -14.34 -11.68 8.79
N LEU A 55 -13.22 -12.02 8.13
CA LEU A 55 -13.20 -12.72 6.85
C LEU A 55 -12.64 -14.16 6.95
N LYS A 56 -12.62 -14.77 8.15
CA LYS A 56 -12.06 -16.12 8.34
C LYS A 56 -12.88 -17.24 7.71
N GLY A 57 -12.16 -18.23 7.19
CA GLY A 57 -12.74 -19.51 6.79
C GLY A 57 -13.76 -19.36 5.68
N ALA A 58 -14.85 -20.13 5.75
CA ALA A 58 -15.85 -20.18 4.70
C ALA A 58 -16.70 -18.90 4.55
N SER A 59 -16.51 -17.88 5.40
CA SER A 59 -17.25 -16.62 5.29
C SER A 59 -16.75 -15.72 4.17
N SER A 60 -15.58 -15.99 3.58
CA SER A 60 -14.98 -15.13 2.55
C SER A 60 -13.98 -15.91 1.68
N CYS A 61 -13.66 -15.37 0.50
CA CYS A 61 -12.61 -15.94 -0.35
C CYS A 61 -11.23 -15.62 0.23
N THR A 62 -10.50 -16.66 0.65
CA THR A 62 -9.10 -16.54 1.11
C THR A 62 -8.24 -15.76 0.13
N HIS A 63 -8.37 -16.00 -1.19
CA HIS A 63 -7.57 -15.30 -2.20
C HIS A 63 -7.81 -13.78 -2.24
N LEU A 64 -9.06 -13.31 -2.02
CA LEU A 64 -9.33 -11.87 -1.90
C LEU A 64 -8.78 -11.32 -0.57
N MET A 65 -8.91 -12.09 0.51
CA MET A 65 -8.44 -11.70 1.84
C MET A 65 -6.92 -11.47 1.87
N GLU A 66 -6.14 -12.33 1.21
CA GLU A 66 -4.68 -12.21 1.16
C GLU A 66 -4.19 -10.92 0.47
N LEU A 67 -4.99 -10.32 -0.41
CA LEU A 67 -4.65 -9.03 -1.03
C LEU A 67 -4.69 -7.87 -0.01
N LEU A 68 -5.47 -7.97 1.05
CA LEU A 68 -5.70 -6.87 2.00
C LEU A 68 -4.45 -6.49 2.81
N GLY A 69 -3.53 -7.43 3.01
CA GLY A 69 -2.26 -7.15 3.71
C GLY A 69 -1.37 -6.18 2.93
N PRO A 70 -0.92 -6.54 1.72
CA PRO A 70 -0.16 -5.66 0.83
C PRO A 70 -0.90 -4.36 0.45
N MET A 71 -2.23 -4.39 0.36
CA MET A 71 -3.01 -3.17 0.11
C MET A 71 -2.88 -2.15 1.24
N ALA A 72 -2.82 -2.59 2.50
CA ALA A 72 -2.65 -1.67 3.64
C ALA A 72 -1.29 -0.95 3.58
N THR A 73 -0.21 -1.67 3.27
CA THR A 73 1.13 -1.05 3.14
C THR A 73 1.21 -0.15 1.91
N THR A 74 0.57 -0.54 0.81
CA THR A 74 0.46 0.29 -0.41
C THR A 74 -0.29 1.60 -0.12
N ALA A 75 -1.45 1.51 0.54
CA ALA A 75 -2.24 2.68 0.93
C ALA A 75 -1.45 3.63 1.86
N TYR A 76 -0.69 3.06 2.80
CA TYR A 76 0.20 3.83 3.67
C TYR A 76 1.26 4.59 2.86
N GLN A 77 1.89 3.93 1.89
CA GLN A 77 2.91 4.54 1.02
C GLN A 77 2.33 5.61 0.08
N THR A 78 1.08 5.47 -0.37
CA THR A 78 0.39 6.50 -1.19
C THR A 78 0.27 7.84 -0.44
N LEU A 79 0.18 7.81 0.89
CA LEU A 79 0.11 9.01 1.72
C LEU A 79 1.50 9.54 2.15
N ALA A 80 2.60 9.06 1.55
CA ALA A 80 3.95 9.51 1.89
C ALA A 80 4.13 11.02 1.69
N ASP A 81 3.55 11.59 0.63
CA ASP A 81 3.66 13.02 0.31
C ASP A 81 2.86 13.92 1.25
N VAL A 82 1.69 13.45 1.71
CA VAL A 82 0.91 14.15 2.75
C VAL A 82 1.71 14.27 4.06
N ARG A 83 2.70 13.38 4.25
CA ARG A 83 3.62 13.38 5.40
C ARG A 83 4.95 14.10 5.13
N ILE A 84 5.23 14.56 3.90
CA ILE A 84 6.49 15.25 3.56
C ILE A 84 6.69 16.57 4.31
N ASN A 85 5.63 17.15 4.89
CA ASN A 85 5.74 18.36 5.73
C ASN A 85 6.50 18.15 7.06
N THR A 86 7.01 16.94 7.33
CA THR A 86 7.91 16.65 8.44
C THR A 86 9.36 16.60 7.96
N ALA A 87 10.31 17.08 8.78
CA ALA A 87 11.75 16.96 8.51
C ALA A 87 12.11 15.50 8.15
N PRO A 88 12.95 15.29 7.12
CA PRO A 88 13.35 13.94 6.71
C PRO A 88 14.16 13.28 7.82
N GLU A 89 13.88 12.01 8.07
CA GLU A 89 14.74 11.16 8.89
C GLU A 89 16.09 10.99 8.17
N LEU A 90 17.18 11.20 8.90
CA LEU A 90 18.55 11.13 8.39
C LEU A 90 19.26 9.91 8.98
N ASP A 91 20.12 9.29 8.20
CA ASP A 91 21.05 8.29 8.70
C ASP A 91 22.24 8.93 9.46
N LYS A 92 23.15 8.09 9.96
CA LYS A 92 24.34 8.51 10.70
C LYS A 92 25.27 9.47 9.93
N ASP A 93 25.18 9.48 8.59
CA ASP A 93 26.00 10.27 7.69
C ASP A 93 25.24 11.53 7.20
N GLY A 94 24.05 11.79 7.77
CA GLY A 94 23.21 12.94 7.42
C GLY A 94 22.44 12.76 6.11
N ARG A 95 22.44 11.56 5.51
CA ARG A 95 21.71 11.27 4.28
C ARG A 95 20.24 10.94 4.59
N PRO A 96 19.27 11.55 3.90
CA PRO A 96 17.87 11.20 4.05
C PRO A 96 17.61 9.72 3.75
N VAL A 97 17.00 9.00 4.71
CA VAL A 97 16.74 7.55 4.62
C VAL A 97 15.78 7.19 3.47
N LYS A 98 15.04 8.17 2.96
CA LYS A 98 14.13 7.98 1.81
C LYS A 98 14.87 7.78 0.49
N ILE A 99 16.10 8.25 0.35
CA ILE A 99 16.83 8.09 -0.91
C ILE A 99 17.10 6.61 -1.15
N ASP A 100 16.82 6.13 -2.37
CA ASP A 100 16.87 4.72 -2.80
C ASP A 100 15.86 3.79 -2.09
N SER A 101 14.84 4.34 -1.40
CA SER A 101 13.80 3.54 -0.74
C SER A 101 12.63 3.12 -1.66
N CYS A 102 12.44 3.81 -2.78
CA CYS A 102 11.47 3.45 -3.81
C CYS A 102 11.86 4.07 -5.17
N TRP A 103 11.13 3.72 -6.23
CA TRP A 103 11.40 4.22 -7.59
C TRP A 103 11.39 5.76 -7.68
N ALA A 104 10.44 6.43 -7.04
CA ALA A 104 10.37 7.89 -7.06
C ALA A 104 11.58 8.55 -6.38
N TYR A 105 12.18 7.91 -5.37
CA TYR A 105 13.30 8.43 -4.60
C TYR A 105 14.67 7.85 -4.99
N VAL A 106 14.82 7.31 -6.20
CA VAL A 106 16.15 6.87 -6.67
C VAL A 106 17.13 8.04 -6.69
N ALA A 107 18.38 7.83 -6.29
CA ALA A 107 19.37 8.90 -6.16
C ALA A 107 19.66 9.68 -7.45
N HIS A 108 19.32 9.10 -8.61
CA HIS A 108 19.47 9.69 -9.94
C HIS A 108 18.15 10.28 -10.49
N GLY A 109 17.08 10.27 -9.71
CA GLY A 109 15.75 10.69 -10.13
C GLY A 109 15.45 12.14 -9.78
N ASP A 110 14.49 12.71 -10.50
CA ASP A 110 14.12 14.12 -10.39
C ASP A 110 13.74 14.51 -8.95
N VAL A 111 13.01 13.66 -8.22
CA VAL A 111 12.58 13.97 -6.84
C VAL A 111 13.78 14.19 -5.92
N VAL A 112 14.83 13.37 -6.03
CA VAL A 112 16.05 13.54 -5.23
C VAL A 112 16.84 14.76 -5.69
N GLN A 113 16.89 15.03 -7.00
CA GLN A 113 17.52 16.25 -7.53
C GLN A 113 16.89 17.52 -6.95
N HIS A 114 15.57 17.55 -6.80
CA HIS A 114 14.84 18.71 -6.28
C HIS A 114 14.87 18.81 -4.75
N LEU A 115 14.63 17.70 -4.03
CA LEU A 115 14.52 17.72 -2.57
C LEU A 115 15.89 17.66 -1.86
N TRP A 116 16.86 16.96 -2.46
CA TRP A 116 18.15 16.64 -1.84
C TRP A 116 19.30 16.73 -2.86
N PRO A 117 19.56 17.91 -3.47
CA PRO A 117 20.53 18.07 -4.55
C PRO A 117 21.95 17.62 -4.16
N ASN A 118 22.34 17.78 -2.89
CA ASN A 118 23.65 17.34 -2.39
C ASN A 118 23.85 15.82 -2.42
N PHE A 119 22.77 15.04 -2.51
CA PHE A 119 22.79 13.58 -2.54
C PHE A 119 22.43 13.01 -3.92
N TYR A 120 22.15 13.87 -4.90
CA TYR A 120 21.86 13.48 -6.28
C TYR A 120 23.09 12.85 -6.94
N ARG A 121 22.88 11.74 -7.64
CA ARG A 121 23.92 11.03 -8.38
C ARG A 121 23.41 10.78 -9.79
N PRO A 122 23.93 11.44 -10.84
CA PRO A 122 23.54 11.14 -12.21
C PRO A 122 23.71 9.64 -12.48
N SER A 123 22.79 9.04 -13.24
CA SER A 123 22.94 7.65 -13.68
C SER A 123 24.15 7.56 -14.63
N GLY A 124 25.31 7.15 -14.10
CA GLY A 124 26.41 6.72 -14.95
C GLY A 124 25.96 5.51 -15.75
N ASN A 125 25.86 5.66 -17.08
CA ASN A 125 25.51 4.65 -18.10
C ASN A 125 25.28 3.24 -17.52
N ARG A 126 24.04 2.93 -17.13
CA ARG A 126 23.58 1.55 -17.02
C ARG A 126 22.86 1.24 -18.32
N THR A 127 23.60 0.65 -19.26
CA THR A 127 22.97 -0.10 -20.36
C THR A 127 22.03 -1.16 -19.77
N PRO A 128 20.85 -1.36 -20.37
CA PRO A 128 19.86 -2.33 -19.89
C PRO A 128 20.39 -3.75 -19.84
#